data_AF-A0A955N1U9-F1
#
_entry.id   AF-A0A955N1U9-F1
#
_cell.length_a   1.000
_cell.length_b   1.000
_cell.length_c   1.000
_cell.angle_alpha   90.00
_cell.angle_beta   90.00
_cell.angle_gamma   90.00
#
_symmetry.space_group_name_H-M   'P 1'
#
loop_
_entity.id
_entity.type
_entity.pdbx_description
1 polymer ?
#
loop_
_entity_poly.entity_id
_entity_poly.type
_entity_poly.pdbx_seq_one_letter_code
_entity_poly.pdbx_strand_id
1 'polypeptide(L)' 'MMLQSSSMALEPIPDRTVVLTFDDNVRSHLNFVAPLLKEKGFGATFFVTHKWMDDPENFLNWEEIAKLDQMGFEI' A
#
# COMPACT_ATOMS: atom_id res chain seq x y z
N MET A 1 18.15 -16.76 37.92
CA MET A 1 18.48 -16.63 36.48
C MET A 1 17.56 -15.57 35.91
N MET A 2 18.02 -14.32 35.78
CA MET A 2 17.20 -13.25 35.20
C MET A 2 17.32 -13.31 33.68
N LEU A 3 16.19 -13.54 33.01
CA LEU A 3 16.07 -13.37 31.56
C LEU A 3 16.04 -11.86 31.29
N GLN A 4 17.14 -11.32 30.74
CA GLN A 4 17.12 -9.98 30.15
C GLN A 4 16.29 -10.06 28.87
N SER A 5 15.14 -9.38 28.84
CA SER A 5 14.42 -9.14 27.59
C SER A 5 15.25 -8.17 26.76
N SER A 6 15.84 -8.64 25.66
CA SER A 6 16.40 -7.76 24.65
C SER A 6 15.25 -7.03 23.96
N SER A 7 14.93 -5.81 24.41
CA SER A 7 14.15 -4.89 23.60
C SER A 7 15.02 -4.54 22.39
N MET A 8 14.70 -5.09 21.22
CA MET A 8 15.30 -4.59 19.98
C MET A 8 14.89 -3.13 19.85
N ALA A 9 15.86 -2.23 19.92
CA ALA A 9 15.62 -0.83 19.61
C ALA A 9 15.16 -0.75 18.14
N LEU A 10 14.11 0.01 17.88
CA LEU A 10 13.66 0.28 16.52
C LEU A 10 14.78 1.00 15.77
N GLU A 11 15.00 0.63 14.51
CA GLU A 11 15.91 1.37 13.66
C GLU A 11 15.42 2.81 13.48
N PRO A 12 16.33 3.80 13.49
CA PRO A 12 15.95 5.18 13.24
C PRO A 12 15.41 5.33 11.82
N ILE A 13 14.33 6.10 11.66
CA ILE A 13 13.76 6.42 10.35
C ILE A 13 14.79 7.25 9.58
N PRO A 14 15.14 6.90 8.33
CA PRO A 14 16.05 7.68 7.51
C PRO A 14 15.60 9.14 7.34
N ASP A 15 16.58 10.03 7.16
CA ASP A 15 16.27 11.44 6.89
C ASP A 15 15.48 11.58 5.59
N ARG A 16 14.43 12.44 5.62
CA ARG A 16 13.54 12.73 4.48
C ARG A 16 12.75 11.52 3.97
N THR A 17 12.51 10.52 4.81
CA THR A 17 11.54 9.47 4.50
C THR A 17 10.17 10.07 4.20
N VAL A 18 9.55 9.59 3.12
CA VAL A 18 8.17 9.88 2.74
C VAL A 18 7.38 8.57 2.70
N VAL A 19 6.10 8.64 3.03
CA VAL A 19 5.16 7.53 2.90
C VAL A 19 4.14 7.92 1.84
N LEU A 20 3.96 7.07 0.84
CA LEU A 20 2.98 7.27 -0.23
C LEU A 20 1.73 6.45 0.10
N THR A 21 0.61 7.13 0.25
CA THR A 21 -0.69 6.51 0.56
C THR A 21 -1.73 6.92 -0.46
N PHE A 22 -2.65 6.01 -0.76
CA PHE A 22 -3.69 6.19 -1.78
C PHE A 22 -5.03 5.70 -1.25
N ASP A 23 -6.05 6.56 -1.25
CA ASP A 23 -7.35 6.30 -0.64
C ASP A 23 -8.44 6.01 -1.69
N ASP A 24 -9.56 5.44 -1.28
CA ASP A 24 -10.80 5.29 -2.06
C ASP A 24 -10.78 4.32 -3.23
N ASN A 25 -9.72 3.53 -3.45
CA ASN A 25 -9.69 2.46 -4.47
C ASN A 25 -10.18 2.86 -5.88
N VAL A 26 -9.86 4.07 -6.36
CA VAL A 26 -10.25 4.52 -7.71
C VAL A 26 -9.47 3.81 -8.82
N ARG A 27 -10.03 3.73 -10.03
CA ARG A 27 -9.42 3.03 -11.19
C ARG A 27 -7.98 3.44 -11.50
N SER A 28 -7.65 4.71 -11.29
CA SER A 28 -6.31 5.23 -11.59
C SER A 28 -5.21 4.57 -10.76
N HIS A 29 -5.55 3.97 -9.62
CA HIS A 29 -4.61 3.24 -8.78
C HIS A 29 -3.97 2.07 -9.52
N LEU A 30 -4.78 1.24 -10.19
CA LEU A 30 -4.27 0.10 -10.95
C LEU A 30 -3.74 0.50 -12.33
N ASN A 31 -4.38 1.47 -12.99
CA ASN A 31 -4.06 1.82 -14.38
C ASN A 31 -2.82 2.72 -14.53
N PHE A 32 -2.50 3.53 -13.52
CA PHE A 32 -1.43 4.54 -13.63
C PHE A 32 -0.48 4.52 -12.42
N VAL A 33 -1.02 4.54 -11.20
CA VAL A 33 -0.20 4.69 -9.98
C VAL A 33 0.68 3.47 -9.76
N ALA A 34 0.09 2.28 -9.67
CA ALA A 34 0.81 1.05 -9.35
C ALA A 34 1.92 0.73 -10.37
N PRO A 35 1.71 0.80 -11.70
CA PRO A 35 2.78 0.63 -12.68
C PRO A 35 3.91 1.67 -12.52
N LEU A 36 3.57 2.94 -12.29
CA LEU A 36 4.55 4.01 -12.12
C LEU A 36 5.40 3.82 -10.87
N LEU A 37 4.78 3.47 -9.74
CA LEU A 37 5.50 3.17 -8.50
C LEU A 37 6.46 1.99 -8.67
N LYS A 38 6.02 0.91 -9.35
CA LYS A 38 6.89 -0.23 -9.68
C LYS A 38 8.07 0.19 -10.56
N GLU A 39 7.84 1.00 -11.59
CA GLU A 39 8.91 1.51 -12.46
C GLU A 39 9.96 2.33 -11.67
N LYS A 40 9.51 3.11 -10.69
CA LYS A 40 10.39 3.95 -9.86
C LYS A 40 10.96 3.24 -8.62
N GLY A 41 10.56 2.00 -8.36
CA GLY A 41 11.02 1.22 -7.20
C GLY A 41 10.47 1.72 -5.86
N PHE A 42 9.32 2.39 -5.85
CA PHE A 42 8.67 2.84 -4.61
C PHE A 42 7.64 1.83 -4.09
N GLY A 43 7.54 1.73 -2.77
CA GLY A 43 6.40 1.12 -2.09
C GLY A 43 5.27 2.14 -1.86
N ALA A 44 4.09 1.63 -1.51
CA ALA A 44 2.92 2.42 -1.13
C ALA A 44 1.90 1.57 -0.37
N THR A 45 1.00 2.25 0.33
CA THR A 45 -0.16 1.67 1.02
C THR A 45 -1.46 2.15 0.35
N PHE A 46 -2.37 1.23 0.03
CA PHE A 46 -3.65 1.52 -0.63
C PHE A 46 -4.82 1.29 0.33
N PHE A 47 -5.38 2.36 0.90
CA PHE A 47 -6.54 2.26 1.79
C PHE A 47 -7.83 2.07 1.00
N VAL A 48 -8.50 0.94 1.25
CA VAL A 48 -9.67 0.49 0.46
C VAL A 48 -10.99 0.89 1.12
N THR A 49 -11.88 1.51 0.34
CA THR A 49 -13.26 1.82 0.74
C THR A 49 -14.24 0.86 0.06
N HIS A 50 -14.68 -0.17 0.79
CA HIS A 50 -15.61 -1.19 0.27
C HIS A 50 -16.91 -0.61 -0.33
N LYS A 51 -17.41 0.51 0.20
CA LYS A 51 -18.69 1.12 -0.20
C LYS A 51 -18.79 1.48 -1.69
N TRP A 52 -17.66 1.69 -2.37
CA TRP A 52 -17.65 2.16 -3.76
C TRP A 52 -17.60 1.04 -4.81
N MET A 53 -17.44 -0.22 -4.38
CA MET A 53 -17.19 -1.34 -5.29
C MET A 53 -18.36 -1.72 -6.19
N ASP A 54 -19.57 -1.24 -5.89
CA ASP A 54 -20.76 -1.41 -6.76
C ASP A 54 -20.70 -0.52 -8.02
N ASP A 55 -19.74 0.42 -8.12
CA ASP A 55 -19.45 1.22 -9.30
C ASP A 55 -18.11 0.77 -9.94
N PRO A 56 -18.15 -0.22 -10.86
CA PRO A 56 -16.96 -0.77 -11.51
C PRO A 56 -16.35 0.17 -12.57
N GLU A 57 -17.04 1.25 -12.94
CA GLU A 57 -16.49 2.23 -13.89
C GLU A 57 -15.42 3.09 -13.20
N ASN A 58 -15.67 3.47 -11.95
CA ASN A 58 -14.81 4.42 -11.23
C ASN A 58 -13.93 3.76 -10.15
N PHE A 59 -14.30 2.59 -9.64
CA PHE A 59 -13.63 1.98 -8.48
C PHE A 59 -13.19 0.54 -8.73
N LEU A 60 -12.16 0.11 -8.01
CA LEU A 60 -11.60 -1.24 -8.04
C LEU A 60 -12.45 -2.19 -7.19
N ASN A 61 -12.64 -3.42 -7.66
CA ASN A 61 -13.22 -4.52 -6.90
C ASN A 61 -12.14 -5.31 -6.13
N TRP A 62 -12.54 -6.28 -5.32
CA TRP A 62 -11.61 -7.09 -4.53
C TRP A 62 -10.59 -7.89 -5.33
N GLU A 63 -10.93 -8.38 -6.53
CA GLU A 63 -9.97 -9.09 -7.39
C GLU A 63 -8.88 -8.15 -7.90
N GLU A 64 -9.24 -6.90 -8.17
CA GLU A 64 -8.28 -5.87 -8.60
C GLU A 64 -7.45 -5.32 -7.44
N ILE A 65 -8.03 -5.22 -6.23
CA ILE A 65 -7.26 -4.95 -5.02
C ILE A 65 -6.25 -6.07 -4.75
N ALA A 66 -6.63 -7.33 -4.92
CA ALA A 66 -5.69 -8.45 -4.79
C ALA A 66 -4.54 -8.38 -5.81
N LYS A 67 -4.75 -7.77 -6.99
CA LYS A 67 -3.64 -7.52 -7.93
C LYS A 67 -2.64 -6.50 -7.39
N LEU A 68 -3.10 -5.46 -6.67
CA LEU A 68 -2.19 -4.50 -6.02
C LEU A 68 -1.33 -5.19 -4.95
N ASP A 69 -1.92 -6.06 -4.13
CA ASP A 69 -1.18 -6.89 -3.15
C ASP A 69 -0.17 -7.82 -3.84
N GLN A 70 -0.58 -8.51 -4.91
CA GLN A 70 0.32 -9.36 -5.72
C GLN A 70 1.47 -8.57 -6.38
N MET A 71 1.28 -7.27 -6.62
CA MET A 71 2.35 -6.39 -7.10
C MET A 71 3.35 -6.01 -5.98
N GLY A 72 3.06 -6.34 -4.71
CA GLY A 72 3.90 -6.09 -3.55
C GLY A 72 3.59 -4.78 -2.82
N PHE A 73 2.39 -4.22 -3.01
CA PHE A 73 1.93 -3.05 -2.25
C PHE A 73 1.17 -3.48 -1.00
N GLU A 74 1.17 -2.62 0.01
CA GLU A 74 0.36 -2.80 1.22
C GLU A 74 -1.08 -2.34 0.95
N ILE A 75 -2.06 -3.05 1.52
CA ILE A 75 -3.51 -2.78 1.40
C ILE A 75 -4.10 -2.48 2.77
#